data_AF-A0A524FKH8-F1
#
_entry.id   AF-A0A524FKH8-F1
#
_cell.length_a   1.000
_cell.length_b   1.000
_cell.length_c   1.000
_cell.angle_alpha   90.00
_cell.angle_beta   90.00
_cell.angle_gamma   90.00
#
_symmetry.space_group_name_H-M   'P 1'
#
loop_
_entity.id
_entity.type
_entity.pdbx_description
1 polymer ?
#
loop_
_entity_poly.entity_id
_entity_poly.type
_entity_poly.pdbx_seq_one_letter_code
_entity_poly.pdbx_strand_id
1 'polypeptide(L)'
;MSEKLKEFLEQRNLTWFHLYLIIEFLILIPSILIPHYIIIQIHAIYGCGHHSGGIDGDLWEWGRAFGWTALIWFIISSFQGFTMNKHAKLFHKRGKRKARDLHCISSFLCILFAFSHFYLLYISEPWRSIFFRSDREHFSFNIFQLKIGTGVYFAVVMTIVSILSMAARESKIMKIIGYRRFRIIHWIIMISTIILIIHILYINTEIWIITGGRLR
;
A
#
# COMPACT_ATOMS: atom_id res chain seq x y z
N MET A 1 -9.32 27.82 8.85
CA MET A 1 -8.39 28.03 7.72
C MET A 1 -7.81 29.41 7.88
N SER A 2 -6.48 29.55 7.86
CA SER A 2 -5.81 30.84 8.08
C SER A 2 -6.05 31.81 6.92
N GLU A 3 -6.28 33.09 7.20
CA GLU A 3 -6.44 34.15 6.19
C GLU A 3 -5.22 34.26 5.27
N LYS A 4 -4.01 34.09 5.82
CA LYS A 4 -2.75 34.08 5.06
C LYS A 4 -2.69 32.99 3.99
N LEU A 5 -3.27 31.83 4.27
CA LEU A 5 -3.32 30.73 3.30
C LEU A 5 -4.32 31.01 2.17
N LYS A 6 -5.37 31.77 2.46
CA LYS A 6 -6.39 32.13 1.46
C LYS A 6 -5.83 33.15 0.46
N GLU A 7 -5.16 34.20 0.95
CA GLU A 7 -4.50 35.21 0.11
C GLU A 7 -3.42 34.61 -0.79
N PHE A 8 -2.61 33.69 -0.27
CA PHE A 8 -1.59 32.98 -1.06
C PHE A 8 -2.19 32.19 -2.24
N LEU A 9 -3.32 31.52 -2.02
CA LEU A 9 -4.00 30.74 -3.06
C LEU A 9 -4.62 31.65 -4.14
N GLU A 10 -5.22 32.78 -3.74
CA GLU A 10 -5.79 33.77 -4.65
C GLU A 10 -4.70 34.43 -5.52
N GLN A 11 -3.56 34.83 -4.94
CA GLN A 11 -2.43 35.41 -5.69
C GLN A 11 -1.86 34.47 -6.76
N ARG A 12 -1.88 33.15 -6.51
CA ARG A 12 -1.31 32.13 -7.41
C ARG A 12 -2.34 31.50 -8.34
N ASN A 13 -3.61 31.92 -8.31
CA ASN A 13 -4.72 31.22 -8.99
C ASN A 13 -4.77 29.71 -8.66
N LEU A 14 -4.30 29.31 -7.48
CA LEU A 14 -4.24 27.91 -7.08
C LEU A 14 -5.52 27.52 -6.34
N THR A 15 -6.20 26.49 -6.85
CA THR A 15 -7.33 25.88 -6.15
C THR A 15 -6.83 24.92 -5.06
N TRP A 16 -7.66 24.67 -4.03
CA TRP A 16 -7.40 23.66 -2.99
C TRP A 16 -6.96 22.31 -3.55
N PHE A 17 -7.53 21.90 -4.68
CA PHE A 17 -7.14 20.67 -5.36
C PHE A 17 -5.69 20.66 -5.83
N HIS A 18 -5.18 21.79 -6.35
CA HIS A 18 -3.77 21.91 -6.74
C HIS A 18 -2.86 21.83 -5.51
N LEU A 19 -3.25 22.46 -4.40
CA LEU A 19 -2.51 22.36 -3.15
C LEU A 19 -2.44 20.91 -2.65
N TYR A 20 -3.55 20.17 -2.71
CA TYR A 20 -3.57 18.75 -2.35
C TYR A 20 -2.67 17.89 -3.25
N LEU A 21 -2.69 18.11 -4.57
CA LEU A 21 -1.80 17.40 -5.50
C LEU A 21 -0.33 17.70 -5.22
N ILE A 22 0.01 18.96 -4.92
CA ILE A 22 1.37 19.35 -4.55
C ILE A 22 1.78 18.63 -3.25
N ILE A 23 0.91 18.58 -2.25
CA ILE A 23 1.17 17.86 -1.00
C ILE A 23 1.35 16.36 -1.25
N GLU A 24 0.48 15.72 -2.05
CA GLU A 24 0.63 14.30 -2.43
C GLU A 24 1.97 14.04 -3.11
N PHE A 25 2.39 14.92 -4.03
CA PHE A 25 3.69 14.81 -4.70
C PHE A 25 4.87 15.00 -3.73
N LEU A 26 4.75 15.95 -2.80
CA LEU A 26 5.75 16.17 -1.75
C LEU A 26 5.85 15.00 -0.78
N ILE A 27 4.77 14.24 -0.56
CA ILE A 27 4.76 13.02 0.27
C ILE A 27 5.28 11.82 -0.51
N LEU A 28 5.09 11.76 -1.83
CA LEU A 28 5.48 10.62 -2.66
C LEU A 28 6.97 10.29 -2.53
N ILE A 29 7.84 11.27 -2.73
CA ILE A 29 9.30 11.09 -2.66
C ILE A 29 9.74 10.56 -1.29
N PRO A 30 9.43 11.21 -0.15
CA PRO A 30 9.82 10.71 1.16
C PRO A 30 9.12 9.38 1.52
N SER A 31 7.91 9.11 1.02
CA SER A 31 7.24 7.82 1.23
C SER A 31 7.97 6.63 0.59
N ILE A 32 8.90 6.89 -0.33
CA ILE A 32 9.77 5.88 -0.95
C ILE A 32 11.15 5.90 -0.28
N LEU A 33 11.77 7.09 -0.20
CA LEU A 33 13.16 7.21 0.26
C LEU A 33 13.33 6.86 1.74
N ILE A 34 12.40 7.27 2.60
CA ILE A 34 12.51 7.00 4.05
C ILE A 34 12.40 5.50 4.34
N PRO A 35 11.37 4.77 3.84
CA PRO A 35 11.33 3.32 4.02
C PRO A 35 12.55 2.62 3.44
N HIS A 36 13.00 3.00 2.25
CA HIS A 36 14.17 2.39 1.63
C HIS A 36 15.44 2.58 2.49
N TYR A 37 15.69 3.79 2.96
CA TYR A 37 16.81 4.07 3.86
C TYR A 37 16.73 3.22 5.14
N ILE A 38 15.56 3.13 5.77
CA ILE A 38 15.36 2.31 6.98
C ILE A 38 15.64 0.82 6.68
N ILE A 39 15.15 0.30 5.56
CA ILE A 39 15.38 -1.09 5.17
C ILE A 39 16.87 -1.36 4.94
N ILE A 40 17.59 -0.48 4.25
CA ILE A 40 19.05 -0.61 4.08
C ILE A 40 19.74 -0.67 5.45
N GLN A 41 19.40 0.23 6.36
CA GLN A 41 20.02 0.25 7.70
C GLN A 41 19.73 -1.03 8.48
N ILE A 42 18.49 -1.52 8.45
CA ILE A 42 18.10 -2.80 9.06
C ILE A 42 18.87 -3.96 8.41
N HIS A 43 18.95 -3.98 7.08
CA HIS A 43 19.62 -5.05 6.35
C HIS A 43 21.14 -5.06 6.60
N ALA A 44 21.77 -3.89 6.71
CA ALA A 44 23.19 -3.76 7.06
C ALA A 44 23.49 -4.27 8.49
N ILE A 45 22.59 -4.01 9.45
CA ILE A 45 22.78 -4.41 10.86
C ILE A 45 22.46 -5.90 11.07
N TYR A 46 21.39 -6.40 10.44
CA TYR A 46 20.82 -7.72 10.75
C TYR A 46 20.98 -8.76 9.65
N GLY A 47 21.64 -8.40 8.54
CA GLY A 47 21.62 -9.10 7.26
C GLY A 47 21.56 -10.62 7.31
N CYS A 48 20.67 -11.20 6.50
CA CYS A 48 20.65 -12.62 6.21
C CYS A 48 21.64 -12.88 5.07
N GLY A 49 22.64 -13.73 5.29
CA GLY A 49 23.79 -13.90 4.38
C GLY A 49 23.47 -14.35 2.95
N HIS A 50 22.22 -14.71 2.66
CA HIS A 50 21.74 -15.08 1.32
C HIS A 50 21.15 -13.90 0.51
N HIS A 51 20.97 -12.73 1.13
CA HIS A 51 20.56 -11.47 0.45
C HIS A 51 21.64 -10.38 0.52
N SER A 52 22.77 -10.64 1.17
CA SER A 52 23.85 -9.67 1.32
C SER A 52 24.68 -9.54 0.04
N GLY A 53 24.35 -8.54 -0.76
CA GLY A 53 25.12 -8.09 -1.93
C GLY A 53 24.65 -8.65 -3.26
N GLY A 54 24.68 -7.80 -4.29
CA GLY A 54 24.24 -8.13 -5.65
C GLY A 54 22.78 -7.79 -5.93
N ILE A 55 22.35 -8.05 -7.17
CA ILE A 55 21.03 -7.65 -7.68
C ILE A 55 19.88 -8.20 -6.83
N ASP A 56 19.99 -9.44 -6.33
CA ASP A 56 18.93 -10.06 -5.52
C ASP A 56 18.76 -9.36 -4.16
N GLY A 57 19.85 -8.91 -3.54
CA GLY A 57 19.81 -8.11 -2.32
C GLY A 57 19.11 -6.76 -2.54
N ASP A 58 19.51 -6.05 -3.59
CA ASP A 58 18.92 -4.74 -3.94
C ASP A 58 17.42 -4.87 -4.24
N LEU A 59 17.02 -5.89 -5.01
CA LEU A 59 15.61 -6.14 -5.32
C LEU A 59 14.80 -6.48 -4.06
N TRP A 60 15.39 -7.20 -3.10
CA TRP A 60 14.75 -7.49 -1.82
C TRP A 60 14.54 -6.22 -0.99
N GLU A 61 15.56 -5.37 -0.88
CA GLU A 61 15.49 -4.10 -0.16
C GLU A 61 14.40 -3.18 -0.74
N TRP A 62 14.40 -3.00 -2.05
CA TRP A 62 13.38 -2.22 -2.76
C TRP A 62 11.98 -2.85 -2.64
N GLY A 63 11.89 -4.18 -2.72
CA GLY A 63 10.65 -4.91 -2.50
C GLY A 63 10.05 -4.59 -1.13
N ARG A 64 10.84 -4.69 -0.05
CA ARG A 64 10.38 -4.37 1.31
C ARG A 64 10.04 -2.88 1.46
N ALA A 65 10.84 -1.98 0.89
CA ALA A 65 10.56 -0.54 0.91
C ALA A 65 9.22 -0.21 0.25
N PHE A 66 8.94 -0.77 -0.92
CA PHE A 66 7.67 -0.57 -1.62
C PHE A 66 6.47 -1.16 -0.88
N GLY A 67 6.64 -2.22 -0.09
CA GLY A 67 5.59 -2.71 0.81
C GLY A 67 5.17 -1.66 1.85
N TRP A 68 6.15 -0.98 2.46
CA TRP A 68 5.91 0.14 3.37
C TRP A 68 5.32 1.36 2.67
N THR A 69 5.82 1.70 1.48
CA THR A 69 5.26 2.79 0.66
C THR A 69 3.80 2.51 0.32
N ALA A 70 3.46 1.28 -0.09
CA ALA A 70 2.08 0.87 -0.37
C ALA A 70 1.18 1.04 0.86
N LEU A 71 1.67 0.69 2.06
CA LEU A 71 0.94 0.90 3.32
C LEU A 71 0.66 2.38 3.61
N ILE A 72 1.65 3.27 3.40
CA ILE A 72 1.47 4.72 3.58
C ILE A 72 0.37 5.23 2.64
N TRP A 73 0.42 4.85 1.36
CA TRP A 73 -0.58 5.26 0.37
C TRP A 73 -1.96 4.64 0.62
N PHE A 74 -2.01 3.42 1.16
CA PHE A 74 -3.25 2.81 1.64
C PHE A 74 -3.90 3.64 2.75
N ILE A 75 -3.13 4.09 3.74
CA ILE A 75 -3.61 4.95 4.85
C ILE A 75 -4.11 6.30 4.31
N ILE A 76 -3.32 6.95 3.45
CA ILE A 76 -3.70 8.24 2.83
C ILE A 76 -5.00 8.10 2.04
N SER A 77 -5.07 7.10 1.16
CA SER A 77 -6.26 6.82 0.36
C SER A 77 -7.48 6.53 1.24
N SER A 78 -7.31 5.71 2.29
CA SER A 78 -8.39 5.35 3.21
C SER A 78 -8.90 6.57 3.99
N PHE A 79 -8.01 7.45 4.44
CA PHE A 79 -8.36 8.69 5.11
C PHE A 79 -9.14 9.64 4.19
N GLN A 80 -8.69 9.78 2.94
CA GLN A 80 -9.41 10.54 1.91
C GLN A 80 -10.81 9.95 1.64
N GLY A 81 -10.92 8.62 1.52
CA GLY A 81 -12.19 7.93 1.34
C GLY A 81 -13.14 8.12 2.54
N PHE A 82 -12.63 8.02 3.77
CA PHE A 82 -13.40 8.19 5.01
C PHE A 82 -13.95 9.62 5.16
N THR A 83 -13.11 10.63 4.95
CA THR A 83 -13.54 12.04 5.00
C THR A 83 -14.61 12.35 3.94
N MET A 84 -14.60 11.64 2.82
CA MET A 84 -15.64 11.70 1.79
C MET A 84 -16.91 10.88 2.11
N ASN A 85 -16.85 9.87 3.00
CA ASN A 85 -17.95 8.94 3.29
C ASN A 85 -19.12 9.56 4.06
N LYS A 86 -18.88 10.55 4.94
CA LYS A 86 -19.96 11.42 5.51
C LYS A 86 -20.82 12.10 4.43
N HIS A 87 -20.37 11.99 3.19
CA HIS A 87 -20.93 12.56 2.00
C HIS A 87 -21.05 11.51 0.86
N ALA A 88 -21.24 10.22 1.13
CA ALA A 88 -21.28 9.17 0.08
C ALA A 88 -22.33 9.41 -1.04
N LYS A 89 -23.48 10.05 -0.74
CA LYS A 89 -24.44 10.52 -1.78
C LYS A 89 -23.84 11.62 -2.69
N LEU A 90 -22.78 12.29 -2.25
CA LEU A 90 -22.05 13.34 -2.94
C LEU A 90 -20.88 12.81 -3.77
N PHE A 91 -20.54 11.51 -3.68
CA PHE A 91 -19.47 10.88 -4.48
C PHE A 91 -19.70 11.00 -6.00
N HIS A 92 -20.96 11.17 -6.41
CA HIS A 92 -21.37 11.45 -7.79
C HIS A 92 -21.90 12.88 -8.01
N LYS A 93 -21.92 13.75 -7.00
CA LYS A 93 -22.31 15.16 -7.21
C LYS A 93 -21.18 15.90 -7.94
N ARG A 94 -21.54 16.67 -8.97
CA ARG A 94 -20.61 17.42 -9.85
C ARG A 94 -19.52 18.21 -9.09
N GLY A 95 -19.83 18.76 -7.91
CA GLY A 95 -18.90 19.54 -7.10
C GLY A 95 -17.80 18.76 -6.35
N LYS A 96 -17.86 17.43 -6.27
CA LYS A 96 -16.87 16.61 -5.53
C LYS A 96 -15.98 15.74 -6.41
N ARG A 97 -16.02 15.94 -7.74
CA ARG A 97 -15.22 15.19 -8.72
C ARG A 97 -13.72 15.23 -8.40
N LYS A 98 -13.19 16.40 -8.04
CA LYS A 98 -11.78 16.62 -7.70
C LYS A 98 -11.31 15.80 -6.48
N ALA A 99 -12.09 15.75 -5.40
CA ALA A 99 -11.75 14.96 -4.21
C ALA A 99 -11.77 13.45 -4.50
N ARG A 100 -12.72 13.00 -5.35
CA ARG A 100 -12.77 11.61 -5.82
C ARG A 100 -11.57 11.26 -6.68
N ASP A 101 -11.10 12.20 -7.49
CA ASP A 101 -9.91 12.00 -8.32
C ASP A 101 -8.66 11.85 -7.44
N LEU A 102 -8.50 12.62 -6.36
CA LEU A 102 -7.42 12.43 -5.38
C LEU A 102 -7.43 11.05 -4.72
N HIS A 103 -8.58 10.62 -4.18
CA HIS A 103 -8.71 9.28 -3.58
C HIS A 103 -8.35 8.17 -4.57
N CYS A 104 -8.75 8.32 -5.84
CA CYS A 104 -8.40 7.34 -6.87
C CYS A 104 -6.91 7.39 -7.27
N ILE A 105 -6.28 8.56 -7.30
CA ILE A 105 -4.84 8.70 -7.54
C ILE A 105 -4.06 8.01 -6.41
N SER A 106 -4.39 8.32 -5.15
CA SER A 106 -3.77 7.68 -3.98
C SER A 106 -3.99 6.16 -3.97
N SER A 107 -5.19 5.69 -4.35
CA SER A 107 -5.47 4.25 -4.50
C SER A 107 -4.65 3.61 -5.61
N PHE A 108 -4.49 4.29 -6.74
CA PHE A 108 -3.67 3.81 -7.85
C PHE A 108 -2.20 3.69 -7.44
N LEU A 109 -1.65 4.70 -6.77
CA LEU A 109 -0.28 4.66 -6.23
C LEU A 109 -0.09 3.51 -5.25
N CYS A 110 -1.04 3.31 -4.32
CA CYS A 110 -1.04 2.17 -3.41
C CYS A 110 -0.93 0.82 -4.15
N ILE A 111 -1.74 0.62 -5.19
CA ILE A 111 -1.74 -0.61 -5.99
C ILE A 111 -0.43 -0.77 -6.77
N LEU A 112 0.06 0.31 -7.38
CA LEU A 112 1.32 0.30 -8.11
C LEU A 112 2.47 -0.16 -7.21
N PHE A 113 2.60 0.42 -6.01
CA PHE A 113 3.63 0.00 -5.06
C PHE A 113 3.40 -1.41 -4.51
N ALA A 114 2.15 -1.83 -4.30
CA ALA A 114 1.85 -3.20 -3.86
C ALA A 114 2.24 -4.24 -4.92
N PHE A 115 2.00 -3.97 -6.20
CA PHE A 115 2.44 -4.84 -7.30
C PHE A 115 3.96 -4.84 -7.46
N SER A 116 4.61 -3.67 -7.40
CA SER A 116 6.07 -3.60 -7.44
C SER A 116 6.69 -4.34 -6.25
N HIS A 117 6.14 -4.19 -5.04
CA HIS A 117 6.53 -4.96 -3.86
C HIS A 117 6.46 -6.47 -4.12
N PHE A 118 5.31 -6.96 -4.61
CA PHE A 118 5.12 -8.37 -4.92
C PHE A 118 6.12 -8.85 -5.99
N TYR A 119 6.29 -8.10 -7.07
CA TYR A 119 7.15 -8.48 -8.19
C TYR A 119 8.64 -8.51 -7.82
N LEU A 120 9.10 -7.50 -7.08
CA LEU A 120 10.50 -7.44 -6.65
C LEU A 120 10.83 -8.55 -5.65
N LEU A 121 9.97 -8.79 -4.66
CA LEU A 121 10.14 -9.94 -3.76
C LEU A 121 10.00 -11.27 -4.49
N TYR A 122 9.16 -11.33 -5.52
CA TYR A 122 9.04 -12.52 -6.34
C TYR A 122 10.36 -12.82 -7.06
N ILE A 123 11.08 -11.83 -7.56
CA ILE A 123 12.37 -12.09 -8.23
C ILE A 123 13.47 -12.36 -7.21
N SER A 124 13.50 -11.61 -6.11
CA SER A 124 14.61 -11.62 -5.16
C SER A 124 14.59 -12.76 -4.16
N GLU A 125 13.43 -13.32 -3.83
CA GLU A 125 13.37 -14.52 -3.00
C GLU A 125 13.72 -15.74 -3.86
N PRO A 126 14.73 -16.54 -3.47
CA PRO A 126 15.00 -17.78 -4.15
C PRO A 126 13.83 -18.71 -3.90
N TRP A 127 12.91 -18.87 -4.86
CA TRP A 127 11.80 -19.84 -4.80
C TRP A 127 12.26 -21.24 -4.39
N ARG A 128 13.55 -21.53 -4.59
CA ARG A 128 14.23 -22.71 -4.07
C ARG A 128 14.06 -22.89 -2.55
N SER A 129 14.00 -21.86 -1.72
CA SER A 129 13.75 -21.96 -0.27
C SER A 129 12.34 -22.47 0.07
N ILE A 130 11.38 -22.28 -0.84
CA ILE A 130 10.01 -22.79 -0.73
C ILE A 130 9.96 -24.30 -0.98
N PHE A 131 10.82 -24.81 -1.86
CA PHE A 131 10.84 -26.21 -2.29
C PHE A 131 11.92 -27.06 -1.60
N PHE A 132 13.08 -26.48 -1.26
CA PHE A 132 14.23 -27.17 -0.70
C PHE A 132 14.33 -27.02 0.82
N ARG A 133 14.75 -28.09 1.48
CA ARG A 133 14.66 -28.29 2.93
C ARG A 133 15.74 -27.56 3.72
N SER A 134 16.79 -27.08 3.06
CA SER A 134 17.98 -26.47 3.67
C SER A 134 17.79 -25.03 4.14
N ASP A 135 16.85 -24.28 3.57
CA ASP A 135 16.53 -22.89 4.00
C ASP A 135 15.38 -22.85 5.02
N ARG A 136 14.86 -24.02 5.44
CA ARG A 136 13.75 -24.16 6.42
C ARG A 136 14.15 -23.82 7.85
N GLU A 137 15.40 -23.43 8.10
CA GLU A 137 15.91 -23.17 9.45
C GLU A 137 15.47 -21.81 10.01
N HIS A 138 14.88 -20.92 9.19
CA HIS A 138 14.43 -19.61 9.68
C HIS A 138 12.96 -19.55 10.14
N PHE A 139 12.06 -20.36 9.55
CA PHE A 139 10.61 -20.32 9.88
C PHE A 139 9.93 -21.68 9.77
N SER A 140 8.84 -21.87 10.53
CA SER A 140 7.92 -22.97 10.24
C SER A 140 7.25 -22.73 8.88
N PHE A 141 7.15 -23.79 8.08
CA PHE A 141 6.55 -23.75 6.74
C PHE A 141 5.15 -23.10 6.73
N ASN A 142 4.38 -23.32 7.80
CA ASN A 142 3.05 -22.76 7.96
C ASN A 142 3.05 -21.22 8.07
N ILE A 143 4.00 -20.63 8.82
CA ILE A 143 4.11 -19.17 8.98
C ILE A 143 4.49 -18.53 7.64
N PHE A 144 5.43 -19.14 6.91
CA PHE A 144 5.85 -18.67 5.60
C PHE A 144 4.71 -18.72 4.57
N GLN A 145 3.97 -19.83 4.51
CA GLN A 145 2.78 -19.95 3.64
C GLN A 145 1.68 -18.96 4.00
N LEU A 146 1.43 -18.73 5.30
CA LEU A 146 0.46 -17.72 5.75
C LEU A 146 0.88 -16.30 5.35
N LYS A 147 2.17 -15.96 5.44
CA LYS A 147 2.71 -14.67 4.97
C LYS A 147 2.43 -14.47 3.48
N ILE A 148 2.80 -15.44 2.64
CA ILE A 148 2.55 -15.36 1.19
C ILE A 148 1.04 -15.32 0.91
N GLY A 149 0.28 -16.23 1.51
CA GLY A 149 -1.16 -16.36 1.28
C GLY A 149 -1.94 -15.09 1.63
N THR A 150 -1.62 -14.47 2.77
CA THR A 150 -2.24 -13.20 3.19
C THR A 150 -1.87 -12.05 2.25
N GLY A 151 -0.61 -11.98 1.78
CA GLY A 151 -0.16 -10.97 0.82
C GLY A 151 -0.83 -11.10 -0.54
N VAL A 152 -0.84 -12.31 -1.11
CA VAL A 152 -1.49 -12.60 -2.40
C VAL A 152 -3.00 -12.35 -2.32
N TYR A 153 -3.66 -12.83 -1.27
CA TYR A 153 -5.09 -12.58 -1.06
C TYR A 153 -5.38 -11.08 -1.05
N PHE A 154 -4.62 -10.30 -0.27
CA PHE A 154 -4.83 -8.87 -0.16
C PHE A 154 -4.62 -8.16 -1.51
N ALA A 155 -3.57 -8.51 -2.25
CA ALA A 155 -3.29 -7.97 -3.58
C ALA A 155 -4.42 -8.24 -4.58
N VAL A 156 -4.95 -9.47 -4.60
CA VAL A 156 -6.07 -9.86 -5.48
C VAL A 156 -7.34 -9.06 -5.12
N VAL A 157 -7.69 -9.00 -3.83
CA VAL A 157 -8.88 -8.27 -3.39
C VAL A 157 -8.76 -6.77 -3.71
N MET A 158 -7.62 -6.16 -3.41
CA MET A 158 -7.37 -4.75 -3.72
C MET A 158 -7.46 -4.46 -5.21
N THR A 159 -6.97 -5.36 -6.06
CA THR A 159 -7.04 -5.23 -7.53
C THR A 159 -8.49 -5.29 -8.01
N ILE A 160 -9.24 -6.32 -7.59
CA ILE A 160 -10.65 -6.48 -7.96
C ILE A 160 -11.47 -5.27 -7.54
N VAL A 161 -11.33 -4.84 -6.29
CA VAL A 161 -12.11 -3.71 -5.78
C VAL A 161 -11.75 -2.42 -6.50
N SER A 162 -10.48 -2.23 -6.85
CA SER A 162 -10.05 -1.04 -7.59
C SER A 162 -10.59 -1.01 -9.02
N ILE A 163 -10.58 -2.14 -9.72
CA ILE A 163 -11.21 -2.28 -11.05
C ILE A 163 -12.71 -1.99 -10.95
N LEU A 164 -13.41 -2.63 -10.01
CA LEU A 164 -14.84 -2.41 -9.78
C LEU A 164 -15.15 -0.96 -9.43
N SER A 165 -14.27 -0.32 -8.65
CA SER A 165 -14.42 1.08 -8.25
C SER A 165 -14.19 2.05 -9.40
N MET A 166 -13.24 1.75 -10.29
CA MET A 166 -13.03 2.48 -11.53
C MET A 166 -14.23 2.35 -12.47
N ALA A 167 -14.73 1.14 -12.67
CA ALA A 167 -15.93 0.90 -13.48
C ALA A 167 -17.17 1.63 -12.92
N ALA A 168 -17.35 1.61 -11.60
CA ALA A 168 -18.43 2.31 -10.91
C ALA A 168 -18.33 3.85 -10.96
N ARG A 169 -17.24 4.44 -11.50
CA ARG A 169 -17.18 5.89 -11.75
C ARG A 169 -18.18 6.33 -12.80
N GLU A 170 -18.50 5.46 -13.76
CA GLU A 170 -19.49 5.77 -14.78
C GLU A 170 -20.91 5.77 -14.19
N SER A 171 -21.64 6.86 -14.41
CA SER A 171 -22.99 7.01 -13.87
C SER A 171 -23.96 5.96 -14.41
N LYS A 172 -23.77 5.48 -15.64
CA LYS A 172 -24.55 4.39 -16.24
C LYS A 172 -24.30 3.07 -15.51
N ILE A 173 -23.05 2.70 -15.30
CA ILE A 173 -22.65 1.48 -14.58
C ILE A 173 -23.10 1.55 -13.11
N MET A 174 -22.94 2.70 -12.45
CA MET A 174 -23.37 2.88 -11.06
C MET A 174 -24.88 2.73 -10.87
N LYS A 175 -25.70 3.12 -11.86
CA LYS A 175 -27.15 2.89 -11.84
C LYS A 175 -27.49 1.40 -11.90
N ILE A 176 -26.70 0.61 -12.64
CA ILE A 176 -26.88 -0.85 -12.78
C ILE A 176 -26.43 -1.58 -11.51
N ILE A 177 -25.24 -1.25 -11.00
CA ILE A 177 -24.68 -1.87 -9.79
C ILE A 177 -25.51 -1.49 -8.56
N GLY A 178 -25.90 -0.23 -8.46
CA GLY A 178 -26.62 0.33 -7.32
C GLY A 178 -25.71 0.63 -6.13
N TYR A 179 -26.01 1.73 -5.44
CA TYR A 179 -25.21 2.24 -4.31
C TYR A 179 -25.01 1.24 -3.17
N ARG A 180 -26.01 0.39 -2.90
CA ARG A 180 -25.93 -0.61 -1.83
C ARG A 180 -24.84 -1.64 -2.12
N ARG A 181 -24.75 -2.15 -3.36
CA ARG A 181 -23.76 -3.14 -3.77
C ARG A 181 -22.36 -2.54 -3.86
N PHE A 182 -22.24 -1.32 -4.39
CA PHE A 182 -20.97 -0.58 -4.40
C PHE A 182 -20.39 -0.38 -2.99
N ARG A 183 -21.26 -0.09 -2.01
CA ARG A 183 -20.83 0.02 -0.61
C ARG A 183 -20.29 -1.30 -0.07
N ILE A 184 -20.93 -2.42 -0.39
CA ILE A 184 -20.47 -3.76 0.03
C ILE A 184 -19.06 -4.04 -0.49
N ILE A 185 -18.77 -3.68 -1.75
CA ILE A 185 -17.44 -3.81 -2.35
C ILE A 185 -16.38 -3.05 -1.52
N HIS A 186 -16.70 -1.84 -1.04
CA HIS A 186 -15.79 -1.09 -0.16
C HIS A 186 -15.68 -1.67 1.26
N TRP A 187 -16.74 -2.29 1.79
CA TRP A 187 -16.68 -3.02 3.06
C TRP A 187 -15.73 -4.20 3.00
N ILE A 188 -15.64 -4.88 1.84
CA ILE A 188 -14.69 -5.97 1.64
C ILE A 188 -13.24 -5.46 1.79
N ILE A 189 -12.90 -4.27 1.27
CA ILE A 189 -11.59 -3.65 1.54
C ILE A 189 -11.39 -3.41 3.04
N MET A 190 -12.38 -2.82 3.72
CA MET A 190 -12.26 -2.54 5.15
C MET A 190 -11.95 -3.80 5.95
N ILE A 191 -12.65 -4.91 5.68
CA ILE A 191 -12.39 -6.21 6.31
C ILE A 191 -11.00 -6.74 5.91
N SER A 192 -10.62 -6.59 4.65
CA SER A 192 -9.29 -6.99 4.15
C SER A 192 -8.14 -6.23 4.81
N THR A 193 -8.39 -5.05 5.38
CA THR A 193 -7.42 -4.31 6.20
C THR A 193 -6.97 -5.11 7.42
N ILE A 194 -7.85 -5.94 8.00
CA ILE A 194 -7.48 -6.84 9.11
C ILE A 194 -6.44 -7.85 8.62
N ILE A 195 -6.62 -8.39 7.42
CA ILE A 195 -5.68 -9.33 6.80
C ILE A 195 -4.35 -8.63 6.46
N LEU A 196 -4.38 -7.37 6.04
CA LEU A 196 -3.18 -6.56 5.84
C LEU A 196 -2.41 -6.37 7.16
N ILE A 197 -3.09 -6.07 8.27
CA ILE A 197 -2.46 -5.95 9.59
C ILE A 197 -1.79 -7.27 9.98
N ILE A 198 -2.49 -8.39 9.79
CA ILE A 198 -1.94 -9.73 10.04
C ILE A 198 -0.70 -9.97 9.17
N HIS A 199 -0.74 -9.63 7.88
CA HIS A 199 0.39 -9.75 6.96
C HIS A 199 1.62 -8.96 7.44
N ILE A 200 1.42 -7.70 7.88
CA ILE A 200 2.49 -6.84 8.41
C ILE A 200 3.05 -7.39 9.73
N LEU A 201 2.20 -7.91 10.61
CA LEU A 201 2.64 -8.51 11.88
C LEU A 201 3.51 -9.75 11.64
N TYR A 202 3.17 -10.59 10.66
CA TYR A 202 4.01 -11.73 10.29
C TYR A 202 5.39 -11.30 9.77
N ILE A 203 5.44 -10.24 8.95
CA ILE A 203 6.71 -9.67 8.48
C ILE A 203 7.58 -9.19 9.65
N ASN A 204 7.00 -8.49 10.63
CA ASN A 204 7.74 -8.01 11.80
C ASN A 204 8.14 -9.14 12.76
N THR A 205 7.36 -10.22 12.82
CA THR A 205 7.71 -11.43 13.57
C THR A 205 8.94 -12.11 12.97
N GLU A 206 9.09 -12.08 11.64
CA GLU A 206 10.29 -12.54 10.94
C GLU A 206 11.54 -11.74 11.35
N ILE A 207 11.44 -10.41 11.39
CA ILE A 207 12.52 -9.53 11.86
C ILE A 207 12.86 -9.81 13.35
N TRP A 208 11.84 -10.00 14.19
CA TRP A 208 12.02 -10.23 15.63
C TRP A 208 12.63 -11.60 15.96
N ILE A 209 12.28 -12.65 15.21
CA ILE A 209 12.86 -14.00 15.37
C ILE A 209 14.33 -14.02 14.92
N ILE A 210 14.65 -13.38 13.78
CA ILE A 210 16.03 -13.28 13.29
C ILE A 210 16.90 -12.49 14.28
N THR A 211 16.37 -11.43 14.88
CA THR A 211 17.09 -10.62 15.89
C THR A 211 17.21 -11.30 17.24
N GLY A 212 16.15 -11.97 17.72
CA GLY A 212 16.16 -12.70 18.98
C GLY A 212 17.05 -13.96 18.97
N GLY A 213 17.22 -14.59 17.79
CA GLY A 213 18.10 -15.75 17.62
C GLY A 213 19.59 -15.44 17.63
N ARG A 214 20.00 -14.20 17.30
CA ARG A 214 21.42 -13.74 17.38
C ARG A 214 21.82 -13.20 18.76
N LEU A 215 20.85 -12.92 19.64
CA LEU A 215 21.07 -12.42 21.00
C LEU A 215 21.16 -13.56 22.04
N ARG A 216 21.07 -14.82 21.61
CA ARG A 216 21.38 -16.02 22.41
C ARG A 216 22.69 -16.62 21.92
#